data_AF-D9WLR2-F1
#
_entry.id   AF-D9WLR2-F1
#
_cell.length_a   1.000
_cell.length_b   1.000
_cell.length_c   1.000
_cell.angle_alpha   90.00
_cell.angle_beta   90.00
_cell.angle_gamma   90.00
#
_symmetry.space_group_name_H-M   'P 1'
#
loop_
_entity.id
_entity.type
_entity.pdbx_description
1 polymer ?
#
loop_
_entity_poly.entity_id
_entity_poly.type
_entity_poly.pdbx_seq_one_letter_code
_entity_poly.pdbx_strand_id
1 'polypeptide(L)'
;MPAYALAHLRASSPHPDIITYLERIQATLDPFHGRFVIHGGALEVAEGEWPGSAVLIEFPDMEQGRAWYASPAYQEILPLRTDHVEGDVILVEGVGPDYDPVERAAKLRAEDAGYTS
;
A
#
# COMPACT_ATOMS: atom_id res chain seq x y z
N MET A 1 -7.54 5.66 12.54
CA MET A 1 -6.11 5.47 12.23
C MET A 1 -6.00 5.49 10.73
N PRO A 2 -5.06 6.25 10.12
CA PRO A 2 -4.89 6.19 8.67
C PRO A 2 -4.58 4.75 8.25
N ALA A 3 -4.95 4.39 7.04
CA ALA A 3 -4.57 3.12 6.44
C ALA A 3 -3.84 3.36 5.14
N TYR A 4 -3.06 2.36 4.72
CA TYR A 4 -2.22 2.48 3.55
C TYR A 4 -2.40 1.28 2.63
N ALA A 5 -2.51 1.55 1.33
CA ALA A 5 -2.18 0.56 0.31
C ALA A 5 -0.70 0.72 -0.04
N LEU A 6 0.12 -0.26 0.36
CA LEU A 6 1.53 -0.34 0.00
C LEU A 6 1.69 -1.35 -1.12
N ALA A 7 2.27 -0.92 -2.24
CA ALA A 7 2.62 -1.80 -3.35
C ALA A 7 4.13 -1.79 -3.58
N HIS A 8 4.70 -2.99 -3.64
CA HIS A 8 6.03 -3.23 -4.20
C HIS A 8 5.85 -3.76 -5.62
N LEU A 9 6.12 -2.94 -6.62
CA LEU A 9 5.92 -3.30 -8.03
C LEU A 9 7.26 -3.59 -8.69
N ARG A 10 7.35 -4.73 -9.38
CA ARG A 10 8.60 -5.17 -10.02
C ARG A 10 8.84 -4.32 -11.27
N ALA A 11 10.10 -4.28 -11.71
CA ALA A 11 10.43 -3.60 -12.95
C ALA A 11 9.68 -4.25 -14.12
N SER A 12 9.01 -3.44 -14.93
CA SER A 12 8.28 -3.88 -16.10
C SER A 12 8.65 -3.01 -17.31
N SER A 13 8.47 -3.56 -18.51
CA SER A 13 8.53 -2.77 -19.74
C SER A 13 7.35 -1.80 -19.81
N PRO A 14 7.51 -0.64 -20.48
CA PRO A 14 6.37 0.24 -20.77
C PRO A 14 5.27 -0.50 -21.55
N HIS A 15 4.01 -0.30 -21.16
CA HIS A 15 2.85 -0.91 -21.83
C HIS A 15 1.66 0.08 -21.90
N PRO A 16 0.91 0.14 -23.03
CA PRO A 16 -0.25 1.03 -23.16
C PRO A 16 -1.34 0.85 -22.09
N ASP A 17 -1.56 -0.39 -21.63
CA ASP A 17 -2.54 -0.66 -20.56
C ASP A 17 -2.12 -0.02 -19.23
N ILE A 18 -0.81 -0.03 -18.92
CA ILE A 18 -0.30 0.64 -17.72
C ILE A 18 -0.53 2.15 -17.82
N ILE A 19 -0.34 2.75 -19.01
CA ILE A 19 -0.65 4.17 -19.23
C ILE A 19 -2.14 4.44 -18.99
N THR A 20 -3.01 3.59 -19.56
CA THR A 20 -4.47 3.70 -19.39
C THR A 20 -4.88 3.52 -17.92
N TYR A 21 -4.23 2.64 -17.18
CA TYR A 21 -4.41 2.47 -15.74
C TYR A 21 -4.08 3.76 -14.98
N LEU A 22 -2.93 4.38 -15.27
CA LEU A 22 -2.47 5.62 -14.63
C LEU A 22 -3.42 6.79 -14.90
N GLU A 23 -4.01 6.87 -16.10
CA GLU A 23 -5.00 7.88 -16.46
C GLU A 23 -6.31 7.75 -15.66
N ARG A 24 -6.66 6.54 -15.22
CA ARG A 24 -7.96 6.23 -14.60
C ARG A 24 -7.91 6.08 -13.08
N ILE A 25 -6.77 5.67 -12.52
CA ILE A 25 -6.71 5.26 -11.10
C ILE A 25 -7.15 6.37 -10.14
N GLN A 26 -6.81 7.63 -10.40
CA GLN A 26 -7.17 8.74 -9.50
C GLN A 26 -8.69 8.86 -9.32
N ALA A 27 -9.46 8.72 -10.39
CA ALA A 27 -10.93 8.77 -10.33
C ALA A 27 -11.53 7.64 -9.49
N THR A 28 -10.84 6.50 -9.37
CA THR A 28 -11.27 5.40 -8.49
C THR A 28 -11.00 5.68 -7.01
N LEU A 29 -9.99 6.50 -6.71
CA LEU A 29 -9.53 6.82 -5.37
C LEU A 29 -10.34 7.95 -4.73
N ASP A 30 -10.71 8.96 -5.51
CA ASP A 30 -11.38 10.17 -5.03
C ASP A 30 -12.60 9.91 -4.13
N PRO A 31 -13.51 8.95 -4.43
CA PRO A 31 -14.67 8.66 -3.59
C PRO A 31 -14.33 8.10 -2.20
N PHE A 32 -13.12 7.55 -2.03
CA PHE A 32 -12.65 6.93 -0.80
C PHE A 32 -11.59 7.78 -0.09
N HIS A 33 -11.39 9.02 -0.57
CA HIS A 33 -10.37 9.94 -0.06
C HIS A 33 -8.94 9.36 -0.14
N GLY A 34 -8.70 8.48 -1.12
CA GLY A 34 -7.39 7.89 -1.36
C GLY A 34 -6.42 8.90 -1.98
N ARG A 35 -5.20 8.97 -1.45
CA ARG A 35 -4.17 9.91 -1.94
C ARG A 35 -2.83 9.23 -2.11
N PHE A 36 -2.18 9.43 -3.25
CA PHE A 36 -0.79 9.01 -3.44
C PHE A 36 0.15 9.78 -2.52
N VAL A 37 0.94 9.04 -1.75
CA VAL A 37 2.07 9.53 -0.94
C VAL A 37 3.40 9.21 -1.65
N ILE A 38 3.51 8.02 -2.25
CA ILE A 38 4.65 7.59 -3.08
C ILE A 38 4.10 7.01 -4.38
N HIS A 39 4.68 7.37 -5.53
CA HIS A 39 4.30 6.80 -6.82
C HIS A 39 5.52 6.64 -7.76
N GLY A 40 6.43 5.72 -7.43
CA GLY A 40 7.59 5.42 -8.30
C GLY A 40 8.63 6.54 -8.42
N GLY A 41 8.80 7.33 -7.35
CA GLY A 41 9.85 8.36 -7.27
C GLY A 41 11.26 7.78 -7.18
N ALA A 42 12.28 8.67 -7.16
CA ALA A 42 13.67 8.27 -6.96
C ALA A 42 13.82 7.52 -5.62
N LEU A 43 14.44 6.34 -5.68
CA LEU A 43 14.63 5.47 -4.51
C LEU A 43 16.13 5.31 -4.22
N GLU A 44 16.47 5.31 -2.94
CA GLU A 44 17.80 4.97 -2.43
C GLU A 44 17.65 3.75 -1.54
N VAL A 45 18.35 2.66 -1.88
CA VAL A 45 18.33 1.43 -1.07
C VAL A 45 19.38 1.56 0.02
N ALA A 46 18.94 1.79 1.26
CA ALA A 46 19.84 1.87 2.40
C ALA A 46 20.35 0.48 2.84
N GLU A 47 19.48 -0.53 2.79
CA GLU A 47 19.79 -1.92 3.21
C GLU A 47 19.08 -2.93 2.29
N GLY A 48 19.76 -4.04 1.96
CA GLY A 48 19.18 -5.13 1.17
C GLY A 48 19.08 -4.83 -0.33
N GLU A 49 18.05 -5.41 -0.97
CA GLU A 49 17.74 -5.23 -2.39
C GLU A 49 16.28 -4.81 -2.55
N TRP A 50 16.03 -3.83 -3.42
CA TRP A 50 14.68 -3.38 -3.75
C TRP A 50 14.47 -3.33 -5.27
N PRO A 51 14.12 -4.46 -5.91
CA PRO A 51 13.87 -4.48 -7.34
C PRO A 51 12.56 -3.76 -7.67
N GLY A 52 12.60 -2.78 -8.58
CA GLY A 52 11.41 -2.09 -9.06
C GLY A 52 11.07 -0.82 -8.29
N SER A 53 9.80 -0.61 -7.97
CA SER A 53 9.26 0.65 -7.46
C SER A 53 8.35 0.45 -6.24
N ALA A 54 8.19 1.51 -5.45
CA ALA A 54 7.23 1.58 -4.36
C ALA A 54 6.06 2.51 -4.74
N VAL A 55 4.84 2.10 -4.38
CA VAL A 55 3.65 2.95 -4.42
C VAL A 55 3.01 2.91 -3.04
N LEU A 56 2.65 4.07 -2.51
CA LEU A 56 1.98 4.20 -1.22
C LEU A 56 0.78 5.11 -1.41
N ILE A 57 -0.40 4.61 -1.06
CA ILE A 57 -1.66 5.37 -1.07
C ILE A 57 -2.18 5.43 0.35
N GLU A 58 -2.48 6.62 0.85
CA GLU A 58 -3.08 6.86 2.15
C GLU A 58 -4.59 6.96 2.04
N PHE A 59 -5.29 6.39 3.03
CA PHE A 59 -6.73 6.47 3.25
C PHE A 59 -7.00 6.94 4.69
N PRO A 60 -8.17 7.55 4.95
CA PRO A 60 -8.56 7.97 6.31
C PRO A 60 -8.56 6.82 7.32
N ASP A 61 -8.96 5.62 6.86
CA ASP A 61 -8.99 4.40 7.64
C ASP A 61 -9.00 3.14 6.74
N MET A 62 -8.95 1.98 7.39
CA MET A 62 -8.90 0.68 6.72
C MET A 62 -10.21 0.30 6.03
N GLU A 63 -11.35 0.82 6.48
CA GLU A 63 -12.63 0.59 5.82
C GLU A 63 -12.61 1.22 4.42
N GLN A 64 -12.14 2.47 4.32
CA GLN A 64 -12.01 3.17 3.04
C GLN A 64 -11.02 2.50 2.09
N GLY A 65 -9.86 2.06 2.61
CA GLY A 65 -8.89 1.32 1.80
C GLY A 65 -9.45 0.01 1.24
N ARG A 66 -10.20 -0.76 2.06
CA ARG A 66 -10.86 -1.99 1.61
C ARG A 66 -11.99 -1.72 0.63
N ALA A 67 -12.80 -0.69 0.89
CA ALA A 67 -13.92 -0.32 0.04
C ALA A 67 -13.44 0.14 -1.34
N TRP A 68 -12.36 0.92 -1.40
CA TRP A 68 -11.69 1.27 -2.65
C TRP A 68 -11.23 0.03 -3.40
N TYR A 69 -10.47 -0.85 -2.75
CA TYR A 69 -9.90 -2.02 -3.40
C TYR A 69 -11.00 -2.96 -3.93
N ALA A 70 -12.10 -3.12 -3.20
CA ALA A 70 -13.25 -3.92 -3.61
C ALA A 70 -14.21 -3.19 -4.59
N SER A 71 -13.98 -1.91 -4.88
CA SER A 71 -14.91 -1.13 -5.69
C SER A 71 -14.96 -1.64 -7.14
N PRO A 72 -16.14 -1.66 -7.78
CA PRO A 72 -16.26 -2.06 -9.19
C PRO A 72 -15.36 -1.24 -10.12
N ALA A 73 -15.26 0.08 -9.88
CA ALA A 73 -14.45 0.98 -10.69
C ALA A 73 -12.95 0.65 -10.61
N TYR A 74 -12.42 0.32 -9.43
CA TYR A 74 -11.02 -0.08 -9.30
C TYR A 74 -10.77 -1.49 -9.86
N GLN A 75 -11.68 -2.43 -9.56
CA GLN A 75 -11.57 -3.80 -10.07
C GLN A 75 -11.61 -3.87 -11.60
N GLU A 76 -12.34 -2.97 -12.27
CA GLU A 76 -12.37 -2.88 -13.74
C GLU A 76 -11.00 -2.53 -14.33
N ILE A 77 -10.24 -1.62 -13.69
CA ILE A 77 -8.94 -1.17 -14.20
C ILE A 77 -7.76 -1.99 -13.67
N LEU A 78 -7.94 -2.79 -12.61
CA LEU A 78 -6.87 -3.54 -11.97
C LEU A 78 -6.09 -4.47 -12.94
N PRO A 79 -6.74 -5.23 -13.85
CA PRO A 79 -6.05 -6.09 -14.81
C PRO A 79 -5.07 -5.35 -15.72
N LEU A 80 -5.37 -4.10 -16.07
CA LEU A 80 -4.50 -3.26 -16.91
C LEU A 80 -3.09 -3.09 -16.33
N ARG A 81 -2.95 -3.21 -15.00
CA ARG A 81 -1.66 -3.24 -14.31
C ARG A 81 -1.21 -4.68 -14.03
N THR A 82 -2.05 -5.52 -13.44
CA THR A 82 -1.61 -6.84 -12.93
C THR A 82 -1.16 -7.79 -14.02
N ASP A 83 -1.66 -7.65 -15.24
CA ASP A 83 -1.30 -8.51 -16.35
C ASP A 83 0.10 -8.20 -16.90
N HIS A 84 0.65 -7.03 -16.57
CA HIS A 84 1.92 -6.51 -17.11
C HIS A 84 2.97 -6.20 -16.04
N VAL A 85 2.57 -6.07 -14.77
CA VAL A 85 3.43 -5.70 -13.65
C VAL A 85 3.20 -6.63 -12.48
N GLU A 86 4.15 -7.54 -12.27
CA GLU A 86 4.22 -8.33 -11.04
C GLU A 86 4.39 -7.43 -9.83
N GLY A 87 3.73 -7.76 -8.73
CA GLY A 87 3.81 -6.95 -7.52
C GLY A 87 3.05 -7.54 -6.35
N ASP A 88 3.45 -7.14 -5.16
CA ASP A 88 2.71 -7.38 -3.93
C ASP A 88 1.98 -6.09 -3.56
N VAL A 89 0.73 -6.22 -3.15
CA VAL A 89 -0.06 -5.12 -2.63
C VAL A 89 -0.66 -5.56 -1.31
N ILE A 90 -0.45 -4.77 -0.26
CA ILE A 90 -1.08 -4.97 1.04
C ILE A 90 -1.89 -3.74 1.42
N LEU A 91 -2.98 -3.96 2.16
CA LEU A 91 -3.66 -2.94 2.93
C LEU A 91 -3.21 -3.09 4.38
N VAL A 92 -2.69 -2.02 4.99
CA VAL A 92 -2.12 -2.05 6.34
C VAL A 92 -2.56 -0.84 7.14
N GLU A 93 -2.83 -1.03 8.43
CA GLU A 93 -3.14 0.07 9.33
C GLU A 93 -1.86 0.85 9.64
N GLY A 94 -1.99 2.17 9.64
CA GLY A 94 -0.98 3.08 10.13
C GLY A 94 -0.94 3.17 11.65
N VAL A 95 0.08 3.85 12.13
CA VAL A 95 0.20 4.25 13.53
C VAL A 95 -0.09 5.75 13.68
N GLY A 96 -0.39 6.18 14.91
CA GLY A 96 -0.77 7.55 15.22
C GLY A 96 0.46 8.42 15.44
N PRO A 97 0.30 9.75 15.53
CA PRO A 97 1.42 10.66 15.81
C PRO A 97 2.11 10.38 17.14
N ASP A 98 1.38 9.81 18.11
CA ASP A 98 1.89 9.48 19.45
C ASP A 98 2.34 8.01 19.57
N TYR A 99 2.64 7.33 18.46
CA TYR A 99 3.11 5.96 18.48
C TYR A 99 4.48 5.83 19.16
N ASP A 100 4.56 5.00 20.20
CA ASP A 100 5.81 4.68 20.89
C ASP A 100 6.23 3.21 20.66
N PRO A 101 7.37 2.96 19.97
CA PRO A 101 7.88 1.61 19.79
C PRO A 101 8.30 0.93 21.11
N VAL A 102 8.62 1.68 22.17
CA VAL A 102 8.94 1.12 23.49
C VAL A 102 7.71 0.47 24.12
N GLU A 103 6.55 1.11 24.04
CA GLU A 103 5.29 0.52 24.49
C GLU A 103 4.94 -0.74 23.72
N ARG A 104 5.17 -0.75 22.39
CA ARG A 104 4.97 -1.95 21.58
C ARG A 104 5.87 -3.10 22.03
N ALA A 105 7.14 -2.82 22.28
CA ALA A 105 8.08 -3.83 22.78
C ALA A 105 7.68 -4.37 24.16
N ALA A 106 7.18 -3.51 25.06
CA ALA A 106 6.70 -3.94 26.37
C ALA A 106 5.50 -4.89 26.26
N LYS A 107 4.53 -4.59 25.39
CA LYS A 107 3.38 -5.46 25.11
C LYS A 107 3.81 -6.84 24.59
N LEU A 108 4.72 -6.89 23.62
CA LEU A 108 5.24 -8.14 23.05
C LEU A 108 5.91 -9.03 24.10
N ARG A 109 6.71 -8.45 25.00
CA ARG A 109 7.35 -9.21 26.09
C ARG A 109 6.35 -9.76 27.08
N ALA A 110 5.28 -9.01 27.38
CA ALA A 110 4.22 -9.48 28.26
C ALA A 110 3.43 -10.64 27.64
N GLU A 111 3.17 -10.60 26.33
CA GLU A 111 2.51 -11.68 25.57
C GLU A 111 3.36 -12.97 25.57
N ASP A 112 4.67 -12.87 25.32
CA ASP A 112 5.59 -14.01 25.34
C ASP A 112 5.67 -14.68 26.73
N ALA A 113 5.76 -13.87 27.79
CA ALA A 113 5.75 -14.35 29.17
C ALA A 113 4.43 -15.04 29.56
N GLY A 114 3.31 -14.65 28.95
CA GLY A 114 1.99 -15.26 29.16
C GLY A 114 1.81 -16.61 28.46
N TYR A 115 2.61 -16.93 27.45
CA TYR A 115 2.60 -18.23 26.77
C TYR A 115 3.45 -19.30 27.47
N THR A 116 4.31 -18.89 28.40
CA THR A 116 5.19 -19.80 29.17
C THR A 116 4.60 -20.26 30.51
N SER A 117 3.30 -20.00 30.77
CA SER A 117 2.58 -20.42 31.99
C SER A 117 1.45 -21.40 31.72
#